data_AF-A0A941MHX2-F1
#
_entry.id   AF-A0A941MHX2-F1
#
_cell.length_a   1.000
_cell.length_b   1.000
_cell.length_c   1.000
_cell.angle_alpha   90.00
_cell.angle_beta   90.00
_cell.angle_gamma   90.00
#
_symmetry.space_group_name_H-M   'P 1'
#
loop_
_entity.id
_entity.type
_entity.pdbx_description
1 polymer ?
#
loop_
_entity_poly.entity_id
_entity_poly.type
_entity_poly.pdbx_seq_one_letter_code
_entity_poly.pdbx_strand_id
1 'polypeptide(L)'
;MRPALLNPLFASAQTLGGIGPRLILLLKKCLALPPGISEPRVIDVLWHMPTGVIDRRSQPRLTEAIPGTIVTLELRVLKHKPSPRGNTKAPYKVTCEDDTGRIDLVFFHAEHKFIERQLPVGEIRFVSGRIERYGDNLQMSHPDYIVSPEARDEMPMLEPVYPLTAGLSGKIALKAARQAVARVPEFPEWQEAQWLKARDWPNFTDAISRVHRPDDAQDVSSGAAPWQRLAFDELLAGQLAFALVRRNLKTERGRRLSGNGEIRAKIAAALPFSLTGSQKNALEEITADLAASHRMLRLLQGDVGSGKTVVALMTM
;
A
#
# COMPACT_ATOMS: atom_id res chain seq x y z
N MET A 1 -11.24 -25.02 6.34
CA MET A 1 -9.86 -25.30 5.86
C MET A 1 -9.61 -24.42 4.65
N ARG A 2 -8.43 -23.80 4.51
CA ARG A 2 -8.12 -22.90 3.38
C ARG A 2 -8.00 -23.69 2.07
N PRO A 3 -8.50 -23.19 0.92
CA PRO A 3 -8.28 -23.82 -0.39
C PRO A 3 -6.78 -23.97 -0.69
N ALA A 4 -6.38 -25.15 -1.19
CA ALA A 4 -4.97 -25.46 -1.47
C ALA A 4 -4.35 -24.52 -2.52
N LEU A 5 -5.16 -24.02 -3.45
CA LEU A 5 -4.79 -23.04 -4.47
C LEU A 5 -4.14 -21.78 -3.88
N LEU A 6 -4.54 -21.37 -2.67
CA LEU A 6 -4.03 -20.17 -2.02
C LEU A 6 -2.72 -20.40 -1.26
N ASN A 7 -2.27 -21.65 -1.10
CA ASN A 7 -1.06 -21.96 -0.33
C ASN A 7 0.20 -21.17 -0.75
N PRO A 8 0.46 -20.89 -2.05
CA PRO A 8 1.60 -20.07 -2.46
C PRO A 8 1.65 -18.69 -1.79
N LEU A 9 0.49 -18.07 -1.56
CA LEU A 9 0.40 -16.75 -0.92
C LEU A 9 0.71 -16.80 0.58
N PHE A 10 0.57 -17.96 1.22
CA PHE A 10 0.83 -18.12 2.65
C PHE A 10 2.19 -18.74 2.98
N ALA A 11 3.01 -19.00 1.95
CA ALA A 11 4.41 -19.35 2.15
C ALA A 11 5.19 -18.19 2.77
N SER A 12 6.28 -18.49 3.47
CA SER A 12 7.20 -17.46 3.99
C SER A 12 7.72 -16.58 2.83
N ALA A 13 7.84 -15.28 3.08
CA ALA A 13 8.43 -14.35 2.11
C ALA A 13 9.93 -14.62 1.85
N GLN A 14 10.59 -15.46 2.65
CA GLN A 14 11.95 -15.96 2.35
C GLN A 14 11.99 -16.79 1.04
N THR A 15 10.85 -17.31 0.59
CA THR A 15 10.75 -18.01 -0.71
C THR A 15 10.84 -17.06 -1.91
N LEU A 16 10.80 -15.75 -1.69
CA LEU A 16 11.03 -14.74 -2.71
C LEU A 16 12.54 -14.59 -2.96
N GLY A 17 12.96 -14.67 -4.21
CA GLY A 17 14.35 -14.57 -4.64
C GLY A 17 15.00 -13.26 -4.18
N GLY A 18 16.08 -13.39 -3.43
CA GLY A 18 16.83 -12.27 -2.86
C GLY A 18 16.37 -11.84 -1.46
N ILE A 19 15.39 -12.51 -0.85
CA ILE A 19 14.95 -12.26 0.54
C ILE A 19 15.62 -13.27 1.49
N GLY A 20 16.75 -12.88 2.06
CA GLY A 20 17.44 -13.66 3.09
C GLY A 20 17.00 -13.36 4.53
N PRO A 21 17.59 -14.04 5.53
CA PRO A 21 17.23 -13.88 6.95
C PRO A 21 17.36 -12.45 7.48
N ARG A 22 18.30 -11.65 6.95
CA ARG A 22 18.39 -10.23 7.32
C ARG A 22 17.21 -9.42 6.78
N LEU A 23 16.83 -9.67 5.54
CA LEU A 23 15.75 -8.93 4.87
C LEU A 23 14.37 -9.31 5.40
N ILE A 24 14.17 -10.57 5.85
CA ILE A 24 12.90 -10.96 6.47
C ILE A 24 12.63 -10.17 7.76
N LEU A 25 13.67 -9.87 8.55
CA LEU A 25 13.55 -9.05 9.76
C LEU A 25 13.21 -7.59 9.42
N LEU A 26 13.73 -7.07 8.30
CA LEU A 26 13.41 -5.72 7.83
C LEU A 26 11.99 -5.65 7.26
N LEU A 27 11.58 -6.66 6.49
CA LEU A 27 10.19 -6.80 6.04
C LEU A 27 9.24 -6.89 7.22
N LYS A 28 9.56 -7.66 8.26
CA LYS A 28 8.73 -7.73 9.48
C LYS A 28 8.52 -6.37 10.15
N LYS A 29 9.50 -5.46 10.10
CA LYS A 29 9.38 -4.10 10.63
C LYS A 29 8.58 -3.17 9.70
N CYS A 30 8.59 -3.46 8.41
CA CYS A 30 8.01 -2.62 7.38
C CYS A 30 6.53 -2.97 7.08
N LEU A 31 6.19 -4.25 7.17
CA LEU A 31 4.88 -4.78 6.83
C LEU A 31 3.93 -4.73 8.03
N ALA A 32 2.67 -4.40 7.78
CA ALA A 32 1.60 -4.46 8.77
C ALA A 32 1.10 -5.92 8.93
N LEU A 33 1.83 -6.73 9.70
CA LEU A 33 1.49 -8.14 9.88
C LEU A 33 0.21 -8.30 10.74
N PRO A 34 -0.70 -9.23 10.39
CA PRO A 34 -1.88 -9.51 11.21
C PRO A 34 -1.52 -10.04 12.60
N PRO A 35 -2.38 -9.87 13.62
CA PRO A 35 -2.18 -10.43 14.95
C PRO A 35 -1.91 -11.95 14.89
N GLY A 36 -0.90 -12.39 15.64
CA GLY A 36 -0.48 -13.79 15.69
C GLY A 36 0.42 -14.26 14.54
N ILE A 37 0.70 -13.40 13.54
CA ILE A 37 1.65 -13.71 12.47
C ILE A 37 3.04 -13.20 12.85
N SER A 38 3.98 -14.12 13.05
CA SER A 38 5.34 -13.81 13.51
C SER A 38 6.36 -13.66 12.36
N GLU A 39 6.05 -14.19 11.19
CA GLU A 39 6.92 -14.18 10.02
C GLU A 39 6.17 -13.61 8.79
N PRO A 40 6.79 -12.67 8.04
CA PRO A 40 6.25 -12.20 6.77
C PRO A 40 6.00 -13.34 5.78
N ARG A 41 4.81 -13.33 5.17
CA ARG A 41 4.42 -14.24 4.09
C ARG A 41 4.32 -13.49 2.77
N VAL A 42 4.20 -14.24 1.69
CA VAL A 42 4.02 -13.67 0.34
C VAL A 42 2.79 -12.75 0.28
N ILE A 43 1.68 -13.13 0.92
CA ILE A 43 0.45 -12.32 0.99
C ILE A 43 0.67 -11.01 1.74
N ASP A 44 1.53 -10.99 2.76
CA ASP A 44 1.81 -9.76 3.52
C ASP A 44 2.64 -8.78 2.67
N VAL A 45 3.51 -9.30 1.80
CA VAL A 45 4.23 -8.49 0.79
C VAL A 45 3.28 -8.03 -0.32
N LEU A 46 2.32 -8.87 -0.71
CA LEU A 46 1.31 -8.54 -1.71
C LEU A 46 0.42 -7.37 -1.25
N TRP A 47 0.04 -7.33 0.02
CA TRP A 47 -0.73 -6.23 0.59
C TRP A 47 0.13 -5.06 1.07
N HIS A 48 1.43 -5.08 0.80
CA HIS A 48 2.30 -3.92 1.00
C HIS A 48 2.10 -2.93 -0.15
N MET A 49 1.03 -2.16 -0.06
CA MET A 49 0.61 -1.28 -1.15
C MET A 49 1.62 -0.12 -1.34
N PRO A 50 1.90 0.28 -2.59
CA PRO A 50 2.71 1.45 -2.87
C PRO A 50 1.97 2.74 -2.47
N THR A 51 2.74 3.78 -2.15
CA THR A 51 2.23 5.10 -1.74
C THR A 51 2.37 6.17 -2.83
N GLY A 52 3.00 5.84 -3.95
CA GLY A 52 3.14 6.73 -5.08
C GLY A 52 3.84 6.04 -6.25
N VAL A 53 4.05 6.78 -7.32
CA VAL A 53 4.74 6.32 -8.53
C VAL A 53 5.75 7.38 -8.93
N ILE A 54 6.98 6.94 -9.22
CA ILE A 54 7.95 7.77 -9.93
C ILE A 54 7.70 7.57 -11.43
N ASP A 55 7.30 8.66 -12.09
CA ASP A 55 7.11 8.69 -13.55
C ASP A 55 8.41 9.13 -14.24
N ARG A 56 8.96 8.23 -15.06
CA ARG A 56 10.21 8.38 -15.82
C ARG A 56 9.98 8.49 -17.31
N ARG A 57 8.72 8.61 -17.76
CA ARG A 57 8.34 8.73 -19.18
C ARG A 57 8.81 10.06 -19.79
N SER A 58 8.96 11.10 -18.96
CA SER A 58 9.45 12.42 -19.36
C SER A 58 10.87 12.33 -19.92
N GLN A 59 10.99 12.55 -21.23
CA GLN A 59 12.25 12.50 -21.99
C GLN A 59 12.47 13.81 -22.76
N PRO A 60 12.57 14.96 -22.06
CA PRO A 60 12.84 16.23 -22.70
C PRO A 60 14.29 16.32 -23.18
N ARG A 61 14.57 17.27 -24.06
CA ARG A 61 15.95 17.72 -24.31
C ARG A 61 16.45 18.54 -23.12
N LEU A 62 17.77 18.66 -22.94
CA LEU A 62 18.35 19.40 -21.81
C LEU A 62 17.86 20.85 -21.73
N THR A 63 17.66 21.52 -22.87
CA THR A 63 17.13 22.90 -22.89
C THR A 63 15.67 23.04 -22.46
N GLU A 64 14.89 21.95 -22.57
CA GLU A 64 13.46 21.91 -22.24
C GLU A 64 13.21 21.29 -20.85
N ALA A 65 14.24 20.66 -20.28
CA ALA A 65 14.14 19.99 -19.00
C ALA A 65 13.89 21.00 -17.88
N ILE A 66 12.83 20.77 -17.10
CA ILE A 66 12.42 21.64 -16.01
C ILE A 66 13.18 21.24 -14.73
N PRO A 67 14.05 22.10 -14.17
CA PRO A 67 14.74 21.81 -12.91
C PRO A 67 13.77 21.49 -11.78
N GLY A 68 14.13 20.49 -10.97
CA GLY A 68 13.33 19.98 -9.87
C GLY A 68 12.44 18.78 -10.23
N THR A 69 12.34 18.42 -11.51
CA THR A 69 11.55 17.27 -12.01
C THR A 69 12.40 16.04 -12.25
N ILE A 70 11.76 14.86 -12.34
CA ILE A 70 12.42 13.61 -12.74
C ILE A 70 12.33 13.51 -14.26
N VAL A 71 13.48 13.28 -14.89
CA VAL A 71 13.61 13.14 -16.34
C VAL A 71 14.47 11.93 -16.67
N THR A 72 14.27 11.40 -17.87
CA THR A 72 15.12 10.39 -18.48
C THR A 72 15.79 11.01 -19.69
N LEU A 73 17.11 11.06 -19.71
CA LEU A 73 17.88 11.74 -20.75
C LEU A 73 18.78 10.74 -21.48
N GLU A 74 18.83 10.83 -22.80
CA GLU A 74 19.85 10.18 -23.62
C GLU A 74 21.08 11.09 -23.65
N LEU A 75 22.17 10.63 -23.05
CA LEU A 75 23.35 11.45 -22.80
C LEU A 75 24.61 10.76 -23.31
N ARG A 76 25.46 11.52 -24.01
CA ARG A 76 26.82 11.11 -24.38
C ARG A 76 27.80 11.53 -23.28
N VAL A 77 28.61 10.58 -22.82
CA VAL A 77 29.59 10.83 -21.76
C VAL A 77 30.83 11.53 -22.34
N LEU A 78 31.17 12.71 -21.83
CA LEU A 78 32.32 13.48 -22.34
C LEU A 78 33.59 13.27 -21.53
N LYS A 79 33.51 13.49 -20.22
CA LYS A 79 34.69 13.40 -19.35
C LYS A 79 34.33 13.22 -17.89
N HIS A 80 35.21 12.51 -17.20
CA HIS A 80 35.19 12.39 -15.75
C HIS A 80 36.02 13.50 -15.12
N LYS A 81 35.50 14.09 -14.05
CA LYS A 81 36.14 15.08 -13.19
C LYS A 81 36.17 14.50 -11.77
N PRO A 82 37.20 13.70 -11.44
CA PRO A 82 37.33 13.13 -10.11
C PRO A 82 37.54 14.22 -9.05
N SER A 83 37.25 13.89 -7.80
CA SER A 83 37.49 14.77 -6.67
C SER A 83 38.97 15.19 -6.60
N PRO A 84 39.28 16.47 -6.32
CA PRO A 84 40.66 16.93 -6.21
C PRO A 84 41.46 16.13 -5.17
N ARG A 85 42.74 15.92 -5.47
CA ARG A 85 43.66 15.19 -4.58
C ARG A 85 43.69 15.87 -3.20
N GLY A 86 43.34 15.12 -2.16
CA GLY A 86 43.29 15.62 -0.77
C GLY A 86 41.94 16.20 -0.32
N ASN A 87 40.96 16.37 -1.21
CA ASN A 87 39.61 16.81 -0.85
C ASN A 87 38.57 15.72 -1.15
N THR A 88 38.51 14.70 -0.30
CA THR A 88 37.56 13.58 -0.39
C THR A 88 36.11 13.97 -0.14
N LYS A 89 35.84 15.21 0.30
CA LYS A 89 34.48 15.76 0.44
C LYS A 89 33.94 16.35 -0.87
N ALA A 90 34.80 16.65 -1.83
CA ALA A 90 34.35 17.10 -3.14
C ALA A 90 33.68 15.95 -3.91
N PRO A 91 32.58 16.19 -4.63
CA PRO A 91 31.91 15.15 -5.39
C PRO A 91 32.69 14.77 -6.65
N TYR A 92 32.50 13.53 -7.09
CA TYR A 92 32.91 13.07 -8.41
C TYR A 92 31.89 13.56 -9.44
N LYS A 93 32.33 14.23 -10.50
CA LYS A 93 31.45 14.75 -11.54
C LYS A 93 31.73 14.09 -12.88
N VAL A 94 30.69 13.77 -13.63
CA VAL A 94 30.79 13.30 -15.01
C VAL A 94 30.05 14.29 -15.88
N THR A 95 30.77 14.96 -16.79
CA THR A 95 30.12 15.86 -17.75
C THR A 95 29.61 15.03 -18.91
N CYS A 96 28.32 15.20 -19.20
CA CYS A 96 27.62 14.59 -20.31
C CYS A 96 26.97 15.69 -21.16
N GLU A 97 26.60 15.34 -22.39
CA GLU A 97 25.86 16.23 -23.29
C GLU A 97 24.78 15.49 -24.07
N ASP A 98 23.77 16.24 -24.47
CA ASP A 98 22.87 15.89 -25.57
C ASP A 98 23.09 16.88 -26.73
N ASP A 99 22.25 16.86 -27.75
CA ASP A 99 22.36 17.75 -28.90
C ASP A 99 22.08 19.24 -28.57
N THR A 100 21.59 19.54 -27.38
CA THR A 100 21.12 20.88 -26.97
C THR A 100 21.95 21.54 -25.88
N GLY A 101 22.68 20.76 -25.08
CA GLY A 101 23.44 21.32 -23.96
C GLY A 101 24.26 20.31 -23.19
N ARG A 102 24.76 20.75 -22.02
CA ARG A 102 25.60 19.97 -21.12
C ARG A 102 24.97 19.82 -19.75
N ILE A 103 25.22 18.68 -19.12
CA ILE A 103 24.80 18.36 -17.76
C ILE A 103 25.95 17.68 -17.00
N ASP A 104 26.10 18.02 -15.72
CA ASP A 104 27.04 17.32 -14.84
C ASP A 104 26.27 16.28 -13.99
N LEU A 105 26.60 15.00 -14.13
CA LEU A 105 26.18 13.95 -13.20
C LEU A 105 27.07 13.99 -11.96
N VAL A 106 26.49 14.08 -10.77
CA VAL A 106 27.21 14.33 -9.52
C VAL A 106 27.05 13.16 -8.57
N PHE A 107 28.17 12.61 -8.09
CA PHE A 107 28.20 11.49 -7.16
C PHE A 107 28.98 11.86 -5.89
N PHE A 108 28.33 11.72 -4.73
CA PHE A 108 28.97 11.84 -3.43
C PHE A 108 29.35 10.46 -2.89
N HIS A 109 30.55 10.31 -2.33
CA HIS A 109 31.02 9.09 -1.68
C HIS A 109 30.93 7.80 -2.52
N ALA A 110 30.90 7.92 -3.84
CA ALA A 110 30.80 6.77 -4.75
C ALA A 110 32.19 6.25 -5.16
N GLU A 111 32.27 4.94 -5.42
CA GLU A 111 33.50 4.30 -5.88
C GLU A 111 33.81 4.73 -7.33
N HIS A 112 34.98 5.34 -7.56
CA HIS A 112 35.34 5.87 -8.89
C HIS A 112 35.31 4.81 -9.98
N LYS A 113 35.85 3.61 -9.71
CA LYS A 113 35.87 2.48 -10.66
C LYS A 113 34.47 1.98 -11.01
N PHE A 114 33.49 2.18 -10.14
CA PHE A 114 32.11 1.82 -10.43
C PHE A 114 31.49 2.82 -11.40
N ILE A 115 31.72 4.12 -11.18
CA ILE A 115 31.24 5.20 -12.06
C ILE A 115 31.87 5.08 -13.45
N GLU A 116 33.19 4.87 -13.54
CA GLU A 116 33.91 4.73 -14.82
C GLU A 116 33.39 3.55 -15.65
N ARG A 117 33.01 2.44 -14.99
CA ARG A 117 32.39 1.29 -15.66
C ARG A 117 30.97 1.57 -16.14
N GLN A 118 30.17 2.32 -15.37
CA GLN A 118 28.80 2.66 -15.77
C GLN A 118 28.75 3.75 -16.85
N LEU A 119 29.70 4.69 -16.83
CA LEU A 119 29.77 5.87 -17.70
C LEU A 119 31.10 5.89 -18.48
N PRO A 120 31.36 4.94 -19.39
CA PRO A 120 32.53 4.99 -20.25
C PRO A 120 32.49 6.21 -21.17
N VAL A 121 33.63 6.88 -21.35
CA VAL A 121 33.75 8.10 -22.16
C VAL A 121 33.49 7.81 -23.63
N GLY A 122 32.71 8.67 -24.27
CA GLY A 122 32.33 8.57 -25.67
C GLY A 122 31.06 7.75 -25.92
N GLU A 123 30.61 6.96 -24.94
CA GLU A 123 29.40 6.15 -25.08
C GLU A 123 28.14 6.94 -24.73
N ILE A 124 27.02 6.47 -25.30
CA ILE A 124 25.67 6.95 -24.97
C ILE A 124 25.13 6.13 -23.80
N ARG A 125 24.45 6.82 -22.88
CA ARG A 125 23.76 6.23 -21.73
C ARG A 125 22.40 6.89 -21.56
N PHE A 126 21.40 6.10 -21.20
CA PHE A 126 20.13 6.61 -20.70
C PHE A 126 20.23 6.80 -19.20
N VAL A 127 20.03 8.03 -18.76
CA VAL A 127 20.21 8.46 -17.38
C VAL A 127 18.88 9.01 -16.87
N SER A 128 18.32 8.38 -15.83
CA SER A 128 17.11 8.87 -15.17
C SER A 128 17.42 9.35 -13.75
N GLY A 129 16.88 10.51 -13.41
CA GLY A 129 16.99 11.08 -12.08
C GLY A 129 16.41 12.48 -12.02
N ARG A 130 16.51 13.09 -10.85
CA ARG A 130 16.04 14.45 -10.65
C ARG A 130 17.03 15.44 -11.23
N ILE A 131 16.60 16.20 -12.24
CA ILE A 131 17.42 17.28 -12.79
C ILE A 131 17.35 18.50 -11.87
N GLU A 132 18.48 19.13 -11.63
CA GLU A 132 18.63 20.32 -10.81
C GLU A 132 19.44 21.38 -11.57
N ARG A 133 19.32 22.63 -11.14
CA ARG A 133 20.16 23.72 -11.64
C ARG A 133 21.04 24.22 -10.51
N TYR A 134 22.35 24.25 -10.74
CA TYR A 134 23.34 24.78 -9.81
C TYR A 134 24.16 25.88 -10.50
N GLY A 135 23.90 27.13 -10.12
CA GLY A 135 24.34 28.29 -10.90
C GLY A 135 23.73 28.24 -12.30
N ASP A 136 24.58 28.36 -13.32
CA ASP A 136 24.15 28.31 -14.73
C ASP A 136 24.10 26.89 -15.32
N ASN A 137 24.61 25.89 -14.60
CA ASN A 137 24.75 24.53 -15.11
C ASN A 137 23.60 23.64 -14.65
N LEU A 138 23.14 22.77 -15.54
CA LEU A 138 22.28 21.64 -15.19
C LEU A 138 23.13 20.55 -14.52
N GLN A 139 22.58 19.93 -13.49
CA GLN A 139 23.19 18.80 -12.82
C GLN A 139 22.16 17.74 -12.46
N MET A 140 22.62 16.51 -12.27
CA MET A 140 21.81 15.43 -11.72
C MET A 140 22.61 14.73 -10.62
N SER A 141 22.17 14.92 -9.38
CA SER A 141 22.81 14.32 -8.20
C SER A 141 22.31 12.89 -8.03
N HIS A 142 23.22 11.92 -7.99
CA HIS A 142 22.92 10.49 -7.85
C HIS A 142 21.75 10.01 -8.74
N PRO A 143 21.97 9.89 -10.06
CA PRO A 143 20.95 9.33 -10.94
C PRO A 143 20.43 7.98 -10.44
N ASP A 144 19.11 7.77 -10.52
CA ASP A 144 18.43 6.55 -10.07
C ASP A 144 18.82 5.34 -10.95
N TYR A 145 18.96 5.62 -12.26
CA TYR A 145 19.31 4.66 -13.30
C TYR A 145 20.32 5.26 -14.27
N ILE A 146 21.29 4.42 -14.64
CA ILE A 146 22.27 4.66 -15.70
C ILE A 146 22.34 3.34 -16.46
N VAL A 147 21.76 3.30 -17.66
CA VAL A 147 21.67 2.09 -18.48
C VAL A 147 22.24 2.35 -19.86
N SER A 148 22.78 1.30 -20.49
CA SER A 148 23.17 1.37 -21.88
C SER A 148 21.94 1.41 -22.79
N PRO A 149 22.07 1.81 -24.07
CA PRO A 149 20.97 1.78 -25.02
C PRO A 149 20.31 0.41 -25.15
N GLU A 150 21.08 -0.68 -25.04
CA GLU A 150 20.58 -2.06 -25.12
C GLU A 150 19.75 -2.45 -23.90
N ALA A 151 20.05 -1.87 -22.73
CA ALA A 151 19.33 -2.11 -21.47
C ALA A 151 18.22 -1.08 -21.21
N ARG A 152 17.86 -0.26 -22.21
CA ARG A 152 16.88 0.81 -22.07
C ARG A 152 15.51 0.31 -21.61
N ASP A 153 15.09 -0.83 -22.14
CA ASP A 153 13.79 -1.43 -21.87
C ASP A 153 13.71 -2.11 -20.50
N GLU A 154 14.87 -2.36 -19.86
CA GLU A 154 14.92 -2.87 -18.49
C GLU A 154 14.59 -1.80 -17.45
N MET A 155 14.74 -0.51 -17.80
CA MET A 155 14.43 0.60 -16.91
C MET A 155 12.91 0.81 -16.82
N PRO A 156 12.32 0.74 -15.60
CA PRO A 156 10.89 0.93 -15.44
C PRO A 156 10.49 2.38 -15.76
N MET A 157 9.52 2.55 -16.65
CA MET A 157 8.97 3.88 -16.97
C MET A 157 8.09 4.42 -15.83
N LEU A 158 7.36 3.52 -15.18
CA LEU A 158 6.55 3.81 -14.01
C LEU A 158 7.03 2.90 -12.88
N GLU A 159 7.53 3.52 -11.82
CA GLU A 159 8.13 2.81 -10.70
C GLU A 159 7.32 3.07 -9.42
N PRO A 160 6.54 2.08 -8.93
CA PRO A 160 5.79 2.25 -7.70
C PRO A 160 6.73 2.34 -6.50
N VAL A 161 6.44 3.28 -5.61
CA VAL A 161 7.20 3.57 -4.40
C VAL A 161 6.48 2.95 -3.21
N TYR A 162 7.22 2.19 -2.40
CA TYR A 162 6.69 1.51 -1.23
C TYR A 162 7.12 2.22 0.06
N PRO A 163 6.34 2.09 1.15
CA PRO A 163 6.85 2.39 2.48
C PRO A 163 8.10 1.54 2.76
N LEU A 164 9.11 2.13 3.39
CA LEU A 164 10.39 1.49 3.68
C LEU A 164 10.75 1.62 5.16
N THR A 165 11.70 0.80 5.60
CA THR A 165 12.37 0.92 6.91
C THR A 165 13.87 1.04 6.71
N ALA A 166 14.59 1.53 7.72
CA ALA A 166 16.04 1.69 7.65
C ALA A 166 16.74 0.36 7.29
N GLY A 167 17.55 0.38 6.22
CA GLY A 167 18.26 -0.79 5.70
C GLY A 167 17.49 -1.61 4.67
N LEU A 168 16.23 -1.29 4.36
CA LEU A 168 15.46 -1.87 3.26
C LEU A 168 15.45 -0.89 2.08
N SER A 169 16.00 -1.29 0.94
CA SER A 169 16.01 -0.44 -0.26
C SER A 169 14.72 -0.57 -1.07
N GLY A 170 14.34 0.50 -1.78
CA GLY A 170 13.18 0.51 -2.68
C GLY A 170 13.27 -0.56 -3.77
N LYS A 171 14.46 -0.79 -4.34
CA LYS A 171 14.68 -1.84 -5.36
C LYS A 171 14.37 -3.24 -4.82
N ILE A 172 14.71 -3.52 -3.55
CA ILE A 172 14.38 -4.80 -2.91
C ILE A 172 12.87 -4.92 -2.68
N ALA A 173 12.22 -3.88 -2.15
CA ALA A 173 10.77 -3.88 -1.94
C ALA A 173 9.99 -4.07 -3.26
N LEU A 174 10.37 -3.33 -4.31
CA LEU A 174 9.80 -3.46 -5.65
C LEU A 174 9.97 -4.89 -6.21
N LYS A 175 11.18 -5.45 -6.08
CA LYS A 175 11.46 -6.82 -6.53
C LYS A 175 10.65 -7.85 -5.74
N ALA A 176 10.49 -7.67 -4.43
CA ALA A 176 9.68 -8.55 -3.58
C ALA A 176 8.20 -8.48 -3.98
N ALA A 177 7.65 -7.28 -4.16
CA ALA A 177 6.27 -7.06 -4.59
C ALA A 177 5.98 -7.69 -5.96
N ARG A 178 6.85 -7.46 -6.96
CA ARG A 178 6.72 -8.08 -8.28
C ARG A 178 6.74 -9.60 -8.24
N GLN A 179 7.54 -10.19 -7.36
CA GLN A 179 7.55 -11.65 -7.17
C GLN A 179 6.31 -12.13 -6.43
N ALA A 180 5.79 -11.36 -5.47
CA ALA A 180 4.55 -11.69 -4.76
C ALA A 180 3.34 -11.68 -5.72
N VAL A 181 3.24 -10.69 -6.61
CA VAL A 181 2.21 -10.63 -7.67
C VAL A 181 2.27 -11.87 -8.56
N ALA A 182 3.48 -12.31 -8.95
CA ALA A 182 3.65 -13.52 -9.76
C ALA A 182 3.27 -14.83 -9.03
N ARG A 183 3.03 -14.78 -7.71
CA ARG A 183 2.54 -15.92 -6.91
C ARG A 183 1.03 -15.92 -6.74
N VAL A 184 0.32 -14.88 -7.23
CA VAL A 184 -1.14 -14.86 -7.23
C VAL A 184 -1.64 -15.97 -8.16
N PRO A 185 -2.34 -16.99 -7.63
CA PRO A 185 -2.87 -18.05 -8.47
C PRO A 185 -4.02 -17.51 -9.32
N GLU A 186 -4.31 -18.18 -10.42
CA GLU A 186 -5.56 -17.95 -11.14
C GLU A 186 -6.72 -18.54 -10.34
N PHE A 187 -7.73 -17.74 -10.02
CA PHE A 187 -8.95 -18.19 -9.37
C PHE A 187 -10.17 -17.46 -9.93
N PRO A 188 -11.38 -18.04 -9.80
CA PRO A 188 -12.59 -17.43 -10.31
C PRO A 188 -12.79 -16.03 -9.74
N GLU A 189 -13.21 -15.10 -10.59
CA GLU A 189 -13.63 -13.78 -10.14
C GLU A 189 -14.72 -13.93 -9.07
N TRP A 190 -14.49 -13.30 -7.92
CA TRP A 190 -15.29 -13.44 -6.71
C TRP A 190 -16.18 -12.22 -6.47
N GLN A 191 -16.01 -11.17 -7.27
CA GLN A 191 -16.95 -10.05 -7.37
C GLN A 191 -18.03 -10.29 -8.41
N GLU A 192 -19.21 -9.68 -8.19
CA GLU A 192 -20.29 -9.78 -9.17
C GLU A 192 -20.00 -8.90 -10.39
N ALA A 193 -20.22 -9.44 -11.59
CA ALA A 193 -19.93 -8.77 -12.85
C ALA A 193 -20.61 -7.39 -12.99
N GLN A 194 -21.79 -7.22 -12.38
CA GLN A 194 -22.50 -5.94 -12.37
C GLN A 194 -21.72 -4.83 -11.64
N TRP A 195 -21.04 -5.15 -10.55
CA TRP A 195 -20.23 -4.19 -9.79
C TRP A 195 -18.98 -3.78 -10.57
N LEU A 196 -18.32 -4.77 -11.19
CA LEU A 196 -17.15 -4.52 -12.03
C LEU A 196 -17.50 -3.60 -13.19
N LYS A 197 -18.59 -3.90 -13.90
CA LYS A 197 -19.06 -3.09 -15.03
C LYS A 197 -19.50 -1.69 -14.61
N ALA A 198 -20.21 -1.56 -13.49
CA ALA A 198 -20.73 -0.26 -13.04
C ALA A 198 -19.64 0.72 -12.60
N ARG A 199 -18.47 0.22 -12.17
CA ARG A 199 -17.35 1.05 -11.69
C ARG A 199 -16.10 0.99 -12.56
N ASP A 200 -16.19 0.32 -13.71
CA ASP A 200 -15.06 0.05 -14.61
C ASP A 200 -13.85 -0.55 -13.87
N TRP A 201 -14.15 -1.48 -12.95
CA TRP A 201 -13.11 -2.13 -12.15
C TRP A 201 -12.49 -3.30 -12.91
N PRO A 202 -11.14 -3.41 -12.88
CA PRO A 202 -10.46 -4.60 -13.38
C PRO A 202 -10.82 -5.83 -12.54
N ASN A 203 -10.54 -7.02 -13.06
CA ASN A 203 -10.62 -8.25 -12.26
C ASN A 203 -9.58 -8.23 -11.11
N PHE A 204 -9.70 -9.14 -10.15
CA PHE A 204 -8.81 -9.15 -8.97
C PHE A 204 -7.31 -9.19 -9.34
N THR A 205 -6.93 -10.10 -10.24
CA THR A 205 -5.53 -10.30 -10.63
C THR A 205 -4.96 -9.06 -11.31
N ASP A 206 -5.75 -8.46 -12.21
CA ASP A 206 -5.37 -7.23 -12.91
C ASP A 206 -5.31 -6.04 -11.95
N ALA A 207 -6.21 -5.95 -10.98
CA ALA A 207 -6.20 -4.90 -9.96
C ALA A 207 -4.91 -4.95 -9.13
N ILE A 208 -4.55 -6.14 -8.61
CA ILE A 208 -3.30 -6.38 -7.89
C ILE A 208 -2.09 -6.07 -8.80
N SER A 209 -2.10 -6.56 -10.03
CA SER A 209 -1.01 -6.33 -10.98
C SER A 209 -0.80 -4.83 -11.23
N ARG A 210 -1.86 -4.08 -11.56
CA ARG A 210 -1.78 -2.65 -11.86
C ARG A 210 -1.31 -1.80 -10.69
N VAL A 211 -1.65 -2.14 -9.45
CA VAL A 211 -1.10 -1.41 -8.31
C VAL A 211 0.42 -1.60 -8.19
N HIS A 212 0.93 -2.81 -8.39
CA HIS A 212 2.38 -3.11 -8.24
C HIS A 212 3.20 -2.96 -9.53
N ARG A 213 2.52 -2.86 -10.67
CA ARG A 213 3.04 -2.65 -12.03
C ARG A 213 2.07 -1.70 -12.76
N PRO A 214 2.09 -0.41 -12.38
CA PRO A 214 1.17 0.58 -12.94
C PRO A 214 1.35 0.74 -14.44
N ASP A 215 0.23 0.77 -15.16
CA ASP A 215 0.17 1.17 -16.56
C ASP A 215 0.08 2.69 -16.67
N ASP A 216 -0.51 3.32 -15.65
CA ASP A 216 -0.50 4.77 -15.45
C ASP A 216 -0.11 5.15 -14.01
N ALA A 217 0.54 6.30 -13.83
CA ALA A 217 0.94 6.79 -12.52
C ALA A 217 -0.24 6.93 -11.54
N GLN A 218 -1.46 7.16 -12.05
CA GLN A 218 -2.67 7.27 -11.24
C GLN A 218 -3.16 5.93 -10.69
N ASP A 219 -2.71 4.77 -11.20
CA ASP A 219 -3.18 3.45 -10.76
C ASP A 219 -2.98 3.19 -9.25
N VAL A 220 -1.99 3.85 -8.65
CA VAL A 220 -1.66 3.75 -7.22
C VAL A 220 -2.47 4.76 -6.38
N SER A 221 -3.19 5.68 -7.00
CA SER A 221 -4.03 6.65 -6.29
C SER A 221 -5.27 5.99 -5.71
N SER A 222 -5.74 6.48 -4.55
CA SER A 222 -6.95 5.97 -3.90
C SER A 222 -8.24 6.14 -4.72
N GLY A 223 -8.21 7.03 -5.71
CA GLY A 223 -9.32 7.28 -6.64
C GLY A 223 -9.34 6.35 -7.85
N ALA A 224 -8.26 5.64 -8.14
CA ALA A 224 -8.17 4.82 -9.34
C ALA A 224 -8.91 3.48 -9.19
N ALA A 225 -9.44 3.00 -10.31
CA ALA A 225 -10.19 1.75 -10.40
C ALA A 225 -9.49 0.53 -9.75
N PRO A 226 -8.20 0.22 -10.03
CA PRO A 226 -7.54 -0.94 -9.41
C PRO A 226 -7.42 -0.80 -7.89
N TRP A 227 -7.12 0.40 -7.38
CA TRP A 227 -7.04 0.63 -5.93
C TRP A 227 -8.40 0.52 -5.25
N GLN A 228 -9.42 1.18 -5.80
CA GLN A 228 -10.79 1.14 -5.27
C GLN A 228 -11.35 -0.27 -5.26
N ARG A 229 -11.07 -1.05 -6.32
CA ARG A 229 -11.44 -2.46 -6.41
C ARG A 229 -10.88 -3.25 -5.22
N LEU A 230 -9.58 -3.11 -4.92
CA LEU A 230 -8.94 -3.82 -3.82
C LEU A 230 -9.40 -3.35 -2.44
N ALA A 231 -9.62 -2.05 -2.26
CA ALA A 231 -10.18 -1.50 -1.03
C ALA A 231 -11.61 -2.02 -0.78
N PHE A 232 -12.43 -2.11 -1.83
CA PHE A 232 -13.76 -2.68 -1.73
C PHE A 232 -13.73 -4.17 -1.40
N ASP A 233 -12.82 -4.92 -2.03
CA ASP A 233 -12.58 -6.33 -1.76
C ASP A 233 -12.24 -6.55 -0.26
N GLU A 234 -11.35 -5.74 0.32
CA GLU A 234 -11.02 -5.80 1.75
C GLU A 234 -12.25 -5.56 2.64
N LEU A 235 -13.01 -4.49 2.36
CA LEU A 235 -14.22 -4.16 3.13
C LEU A 235 -15.29 -5.25 3.01
N LEU A 236 -15.51 -5.77 1.81
CA LEU A 236 -16.47 -6.85 1.56
C LEU A 236 -16.06 -8.11 2.30
N ALA A 237 -14.79 -8.52 2.23
CA ALA A 237 -14.27 -9.68 2.95
C ALA A 237 -14.49 -9.54 4.46
N GLY A 238 -14.27 -8.34 5.02
CA GLY A 238 -14.58 -8.02 6.42
C GLY A 238 -16.07 -8.18 6.75
N GLN A 239 -16.95 -7.62 5.92
CA GLN A 239 -18.41 -7.74 6.11
C GLN A 239 -18.89 -9.18 6.01
N LEU A 240 -18.36 -9.96 5.07
CA LEU A 240 -18.65 -11.39 4.92
C LEU A 240 -18.20 -12.18 6.16
N ALA A 241 -16.99 -11.91 6.68
CA ALA A 241 -16.52 -12.53 7.90
C ALA A 241 -17.44 -12.21 9.09
N PHE A 242 -17.83 -10.94 9.28
CA PHE A 242 -18.79 -10.55 10.32
C PHE A 242 -20.18 -11.16 10.13
N ALA A 243 -20.65 -11.28 8.89
CA ALA A 243 -21.93 -11.92 8.58
C ALA A 243 -21.90 -13.42 8.94
N LEU A 244 -20.81 -14.11 8.62
CA LEU A 244 -20.61 -15.52 8.99
C LEU A 244 -20.55 -15.72 10.51
N VAL A 245 -19.81 -14.87 11.23
CA VAL A 245 -19.77 -14.90 12.70
C VAL A 245 -21.15 -14.62 13.30
N ARG A 246 -21.85 -13.58 12.84
CA ARG A 246 -23.22 -13.26 13.29
C ARG A 246 -24.19 -14.40 13.04
N ARG A 247 -24.10 -15.04 11.87
CA ARG A 247 -24.94 -16.20 11.53
C ARG A 247 -24.71 -17.35 12.51
N ASN A 248 -23.46 -17.69 12.79
CA ASN A 248 -23.11 -18.77 13.71
C ASN A 248 -23.54 -18.48 15.15
N LEU A 249 -23.39 -17.23 15.62
CA LEU A 249 -23.84 -16.84 16.96
C LEU A 249 -25.38 -16.81 17.09
N LYS A 250 -26.09 -16.38 16.04
CA LYS A 250 -27.55 -16.32 16.03
C LYS A 250 -28.19 -17.72 15.96
N THR A 251 -27.50 -18.72 15.40
CA THR A 251 -27.99 -20.10 15.37
C THR A 251 -27.95 -20.80 16.73
N GLU A 252 -27.20 -20.29 17.71
CA GLU A 252 -27.22 -20.85 19.06
C GLU A 252 -28.53 -20.48 19.78
N ARG A 253 -29.21 -21.51 20.31
CA ARG A 253 -30.46 -21.33 21.06
C ARG A 253 -30.25 -20.38 22.24
N GLY A 254 -31.05 -19.33 22.30
CA GLY A 254 -31.12 -18.40 23.43
C GLY A 254 -32.22 -18.81 24.41
N ARG A 255 -32.13 -18.31 25.64
CA ARG A 255 -33.26 -18.36 26.60
C ARG A 255 -34.14 -17.15 26.37
N ARG A 256 -35.42 -17.37 26.05
CA ARG A 256 -36.41 -16.29 25.99
C ARG A 256 -36.60 -15.70 27.37
N LEU A 257 -36.49 -14.38 27.47
CA LEU A 257 -36.83 -13.60 28.65
C LEU A 257 -38.02 -12.71 28.30
N SER A 258 -39.18 -13.06 28.82
CA SER A 258 -40.41 -12.28 28.65
C SER A 258 -40.90 -11.84 30.02
N GLY A 259 -40.82 -10.54 30.29
CA GLY A 259 -41.38 -9.92 31.49
C GLY A 259 -42.73 -9.27 31.22
N ASN A 260 -43.49 -9.01 32.28
CA ASN A 260 -44.77 -8.30 32.25
C ASN A 260 -44.62 -6.75 32.32
N GLY A 261 -43.39 -6.25 32.44
CA GLY A 261 -43.09 -4.81 32.45
C GLY A 261 -43.34 -4.08 33.79
N GLU A 262 -43.86 -4.75 34.81
CA GLU A 262 -44.25 -4.13 36.08
C GLU A 262 -43.07 -3.46 36.81
N ILE A 263 -41.93 -4.14 36.89
CA ILE A 263 -40.73 -3.60 37.54
C ILE A 263 -40.20 -2.38 36.78
N ARG A 264 -40.22 -2.43 35.45
CA ARG A 264 -39.79 -1.30 34.60
C ARG A 264 -40.69 -0.07 34.80
N ALA A 265 -42.00 -0.28 34.92
CA ALA A 265 -42.94 0.79 35.22
C ALA A 265 -42.67 1.43 36.60
N LYS A 266 -42.39 0.61 37.61
CA LYS A 266 -41.99 1.10 38.95
C LYS A 266 -40.68 1.90 38.92
N ILE A 267 -39.67 1.41 38.21
CA ILE A 267 -38.39 2.13 38.03
C ILE A 267 -38.64 3.47 37.32
N ALA A 268 -39.38 3.46 36.21
CA ALA A 268 -39.68 4.67 35.45
C ALA A 268 -40.43 5.73 36.28
N ALA A 269 -41.36 5.31 37.14
CA ALA A 269 -42.09 6.21 38.03
C ALA A 269 -41.22 6.77 39.18
N ALA A 270 -40.16 6.07 39.58
CA ALA A 270 -39.25 6.49 40.65
C ALA A 270 -38.13 7.42 40.17
N LEU A 271 -37.92 7.54 38.84
CA LEU A 271 -36.88 8.40 38.30
C LEU A 271 -37.28 9.88 38.41
N PRO A 272 -36.35 10.79 38.77
CA PRO A 272 -36.62 12.22 38.84
C PRO A 272 -36.68 12.90 37.45
N PHE A 273 -36.67 12.11 36.37
CA PHE A 273 -36.68 12.56 34.99
C PHE A 273 -37.44 11.55 34.12
N SER A 274 -37.87 11.98 32.93
CA SER A 274 -38.50 11.10 31.95
C SER A 274 -37.46 10.51 30.99
N LEU A 275 -37.72 9.28 30.52
CA LEU A 275 -36.89 8.67 29.49
C LEU A 275 -37.02 9.42 28.15
N THR A 276 -35.90 9.62 27.48
CA THR A 276 -35.87 10.22 26.15
C THR A 276 -36.44 9.25 25.09
N GLY A 277 -36.82 9.78 23.92
CA GLY A 277 -37.27 8.93 22.80
C GLY A 277 -36.24 7.88 22.41
N SER A 278 -34.95 8.24 22.32
CA SER A 278 -33.87 7.30 22.00
C SER A 278 -33.70 6.21 23.06
N GLN A 279 -33.88 6.53 24.35
CA GLN A 279 -33.83 5.54 25.42
C GLN A 279 -35.02 4.56 25.35
N LYS A 280 -36.21 5.06 25.02
CA LYS A 280 -37.41 4.22 24.81
C LYS A 280 -37.23 3.28 23.63
N ASN A 281 -36.79 3.78 22.48
CA ASN A 281 -36.52 2.96 21.29
C ASN A 281 -35.47 1.88 21.60
N ALA A 282 -34.37 2.24 22.29
CA ALA A 282 -33.36 1.26 22.69
C ALA A 282 -33.94 0.17 23.61
N LEU A 283 -34.83 0.52 24.54
CA LEU A 283 -35.50 -0.46 25.40
C LEU A 283 -36.46 -1.37 24.63
N GLU A 284 -37.21 -0.85 23.68
CA GLU A 284 -38.10 -1.64 22.82
C GLU A 284 -37.29 -2.65 22.00
N GLU A 285 -36.21 -2.20 21.37
CA GLU A 285 -35.30 -3.05 20.60
C GLU A 285 -34.65 -4.14 21.47
N ILE A 286 -34.15 -3.80 22.66
CA ILE A 286 -33.58 -4.78 23.59
C ILE A 286 -34.65 -5.78 24.06
N THR A 287 -35.87 -5.32 24.32
CA THR A 287 -36.96 -6.18 24.78
C THR A 287 -37.37 -7.18 23.70
N ALA A 288 -37.45 -6.72 22.44
CA ALA A 288 -37.74 -7.58 21.30
C ALA A 288 -36.65 -8.66 21.14
N ASP A 289 -35.38 -8.29 21.27
CA ASP A 289 -34.26 -9.23 21.17
C ASP A 289 -34.24 -10.25 22.34
N LEU A 290 -34.52 -9.81 23.58
CA LEU A 290 -34.59 -10.68 24.76
C LEU A 290 -35.76 -11.68 24.69
N ALA A 291 -36.87 -11.30 24.04
CA ALA A 291 -38.02 -12.17 23.82
C ALA A 291 -37.81 -13.19 22.69
N ALA A 292 -36.80 -13.00 21.83
CA ALA A 292 -36.52 -13.89 20.70
C ALA A 292 -35.93 -15.24 21.13
N SER A 293 -36.11 -16.28 20.31
CA SER A 293 -35.55 -17.64 20.56
C SER A 293 -34.05 -17.77 20.32
N HIS A 294 -33.39 -16.73 19.82
CA HIS A 294 -31.95 -16.69 19.60
C HIS A 294 -31.28 -15.77 20.62
N ARG A 295 -29.99 -15.96 20.86
CA ARG A 295 -29.23 -15.06 21.75
C ARG A 295 -29.26 -13.61 21.24
N MET A 296 -29.40 -12.65 22.15
CA MET A 296 -29.24 -11.23 21.85
C MET A 296 -27.75 -10.89 21.72
N LEU A 297 -27.37 -10.22 20.63
CA LEU A 297 -26.02 -9.68 20.44
C LEU A 297 -26.14 -8.20 20.04
N ARG A 298 -26.24 -7.34 21.05
CA ARG A 298 -26.48 -5.91 20.88
C ARG A 298 -25.45 -5.09 21.64
N LEU A 299 -24.95 -4.03 20.99
CA LEU A 299 -24.13 -3.02 21.62
C LEU A 299 -25.00 -1.79 21.89
N LEU A 300 -25.20 -1.44 23.17
CA LEU A 300 -25.83 -0.19 23.55
C LEU A 300 -24.78 0.93 23.50
N GLN A 301 -24.82 1.74 22.44
CA GLN A 301 -23.89 2.84 22.22
C GLN A 301 -24.55 4.20 22.45
N GLY A 302 -23.78 5.17 22.93
CA GLY A 302 -24.19 6.56 23.12
C GLY A 302 -23.13 7.37 23.86
N ASP A 303 -23.24 8.69 23.83
CA ASP A 303 -22.25 9.60 24.41
C ASP A 303 -22.21 9.56 25.94
N VAL A 304 -21.16 10.13 26.53
CA VAL A 304 -21.08 10.30 28.00
C VAL A 304 -22.28 11.14 28.46
N GLY A 305 -23.01 10.66 29.47
CA GLY A 305 -24.22 11.33 29.97
C GLY A 305 -25.52 11.01 29.22
N SER A 306 -25.50 10.22 28.14
CA SER A 306 -26.73 9.91 27.36
C SER A 306 -27.75 8.99 28.05
N GLY A 307 -27.45 8.53 29.28
CA GLY A 307 -28.34 7.66 30.06
C GLY A 307 -28.27 6.18 29.66
N LYS A 308 -27.17 5.69 29.09
CA LYS A 308 -26.96 4.24 28.85
C LYS A 308 -27.21 3.39 30.10
N THR A 309 -26.85 3.91 31.28
CA THR A 309 -27.02 3.24 32.57
C THR A 309 -28.49 2.97 32.91
N VAL A 310 -29.39 3.92 32.64
CA VAL A 310 -30.82 3.71 32.94
C VAL A 310 -31.43 2.69 31.98
N VAL A 311 -31.00 2.69 30.72
CA VAL A 311 -31.41 1.66 29.74
C VAL A 311 -30.92 0.28 30.19
N ALA A 312 -29.65 0.15 30.59
CA ALA A 312 -29.11 -1.11 31.08
C ALA A 312 -29.85 -1.62 32.34
N LEU A 313 -30.09 -0.75 33.32
CA LEU A 313 -30.84 -1.08 34.53
C LEU A 313 -32.24 -1.62 34.20
N MET A 314 -32.94 -1.00 33.25
CA MET A 314 -34.28 -1.43 32.85
C MET A 314 -34.29 -2.74 32.04
N THR A 315 -33.13 -3.24 31.61
CA THR A 315 -33.02 -4.48 30.82
C THR A 315 -32.69 -5.72 31.66
N MET A 316 -32.24 -5.52 32.89
CA MET A 316 -32.05 -6.57 33.90
C MET A 316 -33.39 -6.97 34.51
#